data_AF-A0A3D3W2S8-F1
#
_entry.id   AF-A0A3D3W2S8-F1
#
_cell.length_a   1.000
_cell.length_b   1.000
_cell.length_c   1.000
_cell.angle_alpha   90.00
_cell.angle_beta   90.00
_cell.angle_gamma   90.00
#
_symmetry.space_group_name_H-M   'P 1'
#
loop_
_entity.id
_entity.type
_entity.pdbx_description
1 polymer ?
#
loop_
_entity_poly.entity_id
_entity_poly.type
_entity_poly.pdbx_seq_one_letter_code
_entity_poly.pdbx_strand_id
1 'polypeptide(L)'
;MDRQLGIVYDVTPPNPDDLTQINNIQSREQILLNQNGVFFLSQIALWHSREMNAFAPILEITLARIIDENWVAQARELCAHRKAIVESYPSSFFRMLTVVVCALLAGVLTVWIIGTHYNTPLTGILTADITTVQAPADARLDEVHVRPGDEVFTGQPLLQLENTEITSR
;
A
#
# COMPACT_ATOMS: atom_id res chain seq x y z
N MET A 1 7.75 38.24 14.46
CA MET A 1 8.09 38.46 13.03
C MET A 1 9.00 39.68 12.92
N ASP A 2 10.29 39.48 13.12
CA ASP A 2 11.28 40.53 12.89
C ASP A 2 11.38 40.77 11.37
N ARG A 3 11.07 41.99 10.93
CA ARG A 3 10.80 42.30 9.51
C ARG A 3 12.06 42.24 8.64
N GLN A 4 13.23 42.07 9.24
CA GLN A 4 14.53 42.04 8.57
C GLN A 4 15.02 40.64 8.18
N LEU A 5 14.53 39.57 8.84
CA LEU A 5 14.99 38.19 8.64
C LEU A 5 14.20 37.41 7.57
N GLY A 6 13.18 38.03 6.96
CA GLY A 6 12.36 37.38 5.94
C GLY A 6 11.45 36.29 6.53
N ILE A 7 11.34 35.15 5.83
CA ILE A 7 10.54 34.00 6.27
C ILE A 7 11.36 33.18 7.26
N VAL A 8 10.99 33.23 8.54
CA VAL A 8 11.58 32.44 9.62
C VAL A 8 10.48 31.73 10.42
N TYR A 9 10.80 30.57 10.98
CA TYR A 9 9.89 29.80 11.81
C TYR A 9 10.23 29.97 13.29
N ASP A 10 9.22 30.25 14.11
CA ASP A 10 9.39 30.38 15.57
C ASP A 10 9.55 29.02 16.26
N VAL A 11 9.15 27.93 15.59
CA VAL A 11 9.18 26.55 16.11
C VAL A 11 9.86 25.64 15.09
N THR A 12 10.70 24.72 15.58
CA THR A 12 11.36 23.74 14.73
C THR A 12 10.34 22.82 14.05
N PRO A 13 10.32 22.76 12.70
CA PRO A 13 9.43 21.88 11.96
C PRO A 13 9.84 20.41 12.13
N PRO A 14 8.92 19.45 11.95
CA PRO A 14 9.18 18.02 12.19
C PRO A 14 10.16 17.37 11.20
N ASN A 15 10.38 17.99 10.05
CA ASN A 15 11.28 17.47 9.02
C ASN A 15 12.09 18.64 8.40
N PRO A 16 13.11 19.16 9.11
CA PRO A 16 13.96 20.22 8.60
C PRO A 16 14.86 19.70 7.46
N ASP A 17 15.21 20.58 6.51
CA ASP A 17 16.18 20.24 5.49
C ASP A 17 17.61 20.24 6.06
N ASP A 18 18.46 19.45 5.44
CA ASP A 18 19.89 19.53 5.67
C ASP A 18 20.49 20.68 4.85
N LEU A 19 20.79 21.79 5.53
CA LEU A 19 21.36 23.00 4.93
C LEU A 19 22.82 22.79 4.51
N THR A 20 23.51 21.77 5.05
CA THR A 20 24.88 21.39 4.63
C THR A 20 24.95 20.86 3.20
N GLN A 21 23.80 20.63 2.54
CA GLN A 21 23.75 20.35 1.10
C GLN A 21 24.23 21.53 0.24
N ILE A 22 24.20 22.75 0.76
CA ILE A 22 24.81 23.91 0.11
C ILE A 22 26.32 23.87 0.37
N ASN A 23 27.11 23.91 -0.70
CA ASN A 23 28.56 23.84 -0.56
C ASN A 23 29.08 25.00 0.29
N ASN A 24 30.00 24.70 1.20
CA ASN A 24 30.65 25.62 2.15
C ASN A 24 29.78 26.10 3.33
N ILE A 25 28.55 25.60 3.48
CA ILE A 25 27.82 25.66 4.76
C ILE A 25 28.29 24.49 5.62
N GLN A 26 28.89 24.78 6.77
CA GLN A 26 29.28 23.73 7.73
C GLN A 26 28.16 23.49 8.75
N SER A 27 28.31 22.42 9.54
CA SER A 27 27.35 22.09 10.60
C SER A 27 27.15 23.24 11.60
N ARG A 28 28.18 24.06 11.84
CA ARG A 28 28.09 25.23 12.73
C ARG A 28 27.09 26.26 12.18
N GLU A 29 27.24 26.66 10.93
CA GLU A 29 26.35 27.64 10.29
C GLU A 29 24.92 27.10 10.23
N GLN A 30 24.72 25.82 9.93
CA GLN A 30 23.38 25.20 9.99
C GLN A 30 22.75 25.28 11.38
N ILE A 31 23.50 25.00 12.45
CA ILE A 31 22.98 25.08 13.82
C ILE A 31 22.54 26.52 14.12
N LEU A 32 23.36 27.52 13.77
CA LEU A 32 23.03 28.92 13.98
C LEU A 32 21.81 29.36 13.15
N LEU A 33 21.69 28.89 11.90
CA LEU A 33 20.52 29.14 11.05
C LEU A 33 19.25 28.53 11.64
N ASN A 34 19.31 27.27 12.08
CA ASN A 34 18.19 26.58 12.71
C ASN A 34 17.75 27.28 14.01
N GLN A 35 18.70 27.73 14.83
CA GLN A 35 18.41 28.51 16.04
C GLN A 35 17.70 29.83 15.75
N ASN A 36 17.91 30.40 14.56
CA ASN A 36 17.29 31.65 14.11
C ASN A 36 16.09 31.41 13.16
N GLY A 37 15.53 30.20 13.15
CA GLY A 37 14.28 29.89 12.46
C GLY A 37 14.41 29.57 10.97
N VAL A 38 15.63 29.33 10.47
CA VAL A 38 15.90 28.92 9.09
C VAL A 38 16.16 27.42 9.07
N PHE A 39 15.17 26.65 8.61
CA PHE A 39 15.19 25.19 8.63
C PHE A 39 15.11 24.56 7.24
N PHE A 40 14.80 25.33 6.19
CA PHE A 40 14.57 24.82 4.83
C PHE A 40 15.46 25.50 3.80
N LEU A 41 15.90 24.73 2.79
CA LEU A 41 16.66 25.25 1.64
C LEU A 41 15.85 26.31 0.88
N SER A 42 14.53 26.16 0.85
CA SER A 42 13.63 27.13 0.21
C SER A 42 13.65 28.51 0.88
N GLN A 43 13.93 28.60 2.19
CA GLN A 43 14.06 29.89 2.87
C GLN A 43 15.31 30.64 2.38
N ILE A 44 16.45 29.93 2.31
CA ILE A 44 17.72 30.48 1.81
C ILE A 44 17.59 30.88 0.33
N ALA A 45 16.89 30.08 -0.47
CA ALA A 45 16.62 30.37 -1.87
C ALA A 45 15.85 31.69 -2.11
N LEU A 46 15.09 32.15 -1.11
CA LEU A 46 14.29 33.38 -1.14
C LEU A 46 15.03 34.59 -0.54
N TRP A 47 16.25 34.42 -0.03
CA TRP A 47 17.02 35.53 0.52
C TRP A 47 17.40 36.55 -0.57
N HIS A 48 17.30 37.81 -0.20
CA HIS A 48 17.86 38.95 -0.92
C HIS A 48 19.00 39.55 -0.11
N SER A 49 19.62 40.61 -0.62
CA SER A 49 20.75 41.28 0.04
C SER A 49 20.42 41.74 1.46
N ARG A 50 19.15 42.04 1.76
CA ARG A 50 18.70 42.42 3.11
C ARG A 50 18.83 41.26 4.08
N GLU A 51 18.26 40.11 3.74
CA GLU A 51 18.26 38.93 4.61
C GLU A 51 19.70 38.41 4.77
N MET A 52 20.46 38.36 3.69
CA MET A 52 21.89 37.98 3.75
C MET A 52 22.68 38.92 4.68
N ASN A 53 22.42 40.23 4.63
CA ASN A 53 23.09 41.20 5.51
C ASN A 53 22.63 41.09 6.97
N ALA A 54 21.40 40.63 7.22
CA ALA A 54 20.90 40.38 8.58
C ALA A 54 21.49 39.10 9.18
N PHE A 55 21.66 38.04 8.38
CA PHE A 55 22.20 36.76 8.84
C PHE A 55 23.73 36.71 8.89
N ALA A 56 24.46 37.47 8.05
CA ALA A 56 25.92 37.53 8.08
C ALA A 56 26.51 37.77 9.50
N PRO A 57 26.07 38.80 10.28
CA PRO A 57 26.59 39.02 11.63
C PRO A 57 26.17 37.92 12.61
N ILE A 58 24.99 37.32 12.47
CA ILE A 58 24.51 36.22 13.33
C ILE A 58 25.38 34.96 13.15
N LEU A 59 25.80 34.70 11.91
CA LEU A 59 26.65 33.57 11.54
C LEU A 59 28.14 33.81 11.82
N GLU A 60 28.50 35.03 12.24
CA GLU A 60 29.89 35.49 12.39
C GLU A 60 30.72 35.32 11.10
N ILE A 61 30.09 35.54 9.93
CA ILE A 61 30.73 35.49 8.61
C ILE A 61 30.54 36.80 7.86
N THR A 62 31.40 37.04 6.88
CA THR A 62 31.27 38.22 6.01
C THR A 62 30.14 38.02 5.01
N LEU A 63 29.35 39.06 4.73
CA LEU A 63 28.33 39.06 3.66
C LEU A 63 28.91 38.62 2.31
N ALA A 64 30.14 39.04 2.01
CA ALA A 64 30.87 38.64 0.80
C ALA A 64 30.99 37.11 0.68
N ARG A 65 31.18 36.38 1.78
CA ARG A 65 31.27 34.91 1.75
C ARG A 65 29.97 34.28 1.26
N ILE A 66 28.82 34.75 1.76
CA ILE A 66 27.49 34.25 1.34
C ILE A 66 27.25 34.48 -0.16
N ILE A 67 27.74 35.62 -0.67
CA ILE A 67 27.60 36.02 -2.08
C ILE A 67 28.58 35.25 -2.98
N ASP A 68 29.87 35.23 -2.62
CA ASP A 68 30.95 34.59 -3.40
C ASP A 68 30.78 33.07 -3.46
N GLU A 69 30.37 32.46 -2.34
CA GLU A 69 30.01 31.03 -2.28
C GLU A 69 28.61 30.76 -2.84
N ASN A 70 27.87 31.82 -3.24
CA ASN A 70 26.63 31.74 -3.99
C ASN A 70 25.55 30.87 -3.34
N TRP A 71 25.39 30.97 -2.02
CA TRP A 71 24.50 30.11 -1.23
C TRP A 71 23.05 30.12 -1.74
N VAL A 72 22.56 31.31 -2.12
CA VAL A 72 21.18 31.50 -2.60
C VAL A 72 20.93 30.78 -3.93
N ALA A 73 21.88 30.82 -4.87
CA ALA A 73 21.71 30.14 -6.15
C ALA A 73 21.78 28.62 -6.00
N GLN A 74 22.71 28.12 -5.16
CA GLN A 74 22.80 26.70 -4.85
C GLN A 74 21.51 26.19 -4.20
N ALA A 75 20.96 26.94 -3.24
CA ALA A 75 19.68 26.60 -2.61
C ALA A 75 18.54 26.52 -3.64
N ARG A 76 18.49 27.44 -4.62
CA ARG A 76 17.50 27.41 -5.71
C ARG A 76 17.66 26.18 -6.61
N GLU A 77 18.89 25.83 -6.96
CA GLU A 77 19.20 24.66 -7.78
C GLU A 77 18.78 23.37 -7.07
N LEU A 78 19.13 23.22 -5.79
CA LEU A 78 18.71 22.06 -4.97
C LEU A 78 17.18 21.95 -4.87
N CYS A 79 16.49 23.09 -4.67
CA CYS A 79 15.03 23.12 -4.65
C CYS A 79 14.42 22.72 -6.01
N ALA A 80 15.00 23.21 -7.11
CA ALA A 80 14.55 22.87 -8.45
C ALA A 80 14.77 21.39 -8.77
N HIS A 81 15.92 20.84 -8.40
CA HIS A 81 16.23 19.42 -8.56
C HIS A 81 15.25 18.55 -7.77
N ARG A 82 14.97 18.91 -6.51
CA ARG A 82 13.97 18.21 -5.68
C ARG A 82 12.58 18.26 -6.31
N LYS A 83 12.17 19.43 -6.83
CA LYS A 83 10.89 19.56 -7.54
C LYS A 83 10.85 18.67 -8.78
N ALA A 84 11.91 18.66 -9.59
CA ALA A 84 12.00 17.83 -10.78
C ALA A 84 11.94 16.33 -10.47
N ILE A 85 12.56 15.87 -9.37
CA ILE A 85 12.43 14.48 -8.92
C ILE A 85 10.97 14.13 -8.60
N VAL A 86 10.28 15.01 -7.86
CA VAL A 86 8.86 14.81 -7.50
C VAL A 86 7.94 14.90 -8.71
N GLU A 87 8.26 15.76 -9.68
CA GLU A 87 7.46 15.93 -10.89
C GLU A 87 7.74 14.83 -11.94
N SER A 88 8.92 14.19 -11.87
CA SER A 88 9.32 13.08 -12.74
C SER A 88 8.61 11.76 -12.41
N TYR A 89 7.76 11.69 -11.38
CA TYR A 89 6.84 10.56 -11.22
C TYR A 89 5.75 10.69 -12.29
N PRO A 90 5.69 9.78 -13.28
CA PRO A 90 4.61 9.81 -14.24
C PRO A 90 3.30 9.63 -13.46
N SER A 91 2.40 10.60 -13.56
CA SER A 91 1.05 10.53 -12.99
C SER A 91 0.30 9.23 -13.36
N SER A 92 0.75 8.55 -14.42
CA SER A 92 0.34 7.23 -14.85
C SER A 92 0.64 6.11 -13.84
N PHE A 93 1.68 6.18 -13.00
CA PHE A 93 2.02 5.08 -12.08
C PHE A 93 0.94 4.90 -11.01
N PHE A 94 0.55 6.00 -10.34
CA PHE A 94 -0.53 5.96 -9.36
C PHE A 94 -1.88 5.63 -10.00
N ARG A 95 -2.15 6.16 -11.20
CA ARG A 95 -3.39 5.86 -11.95
C ARG A 95 -3.46 4.40 -12.39
N MET A 96 -2.37 3.84 -12.89
CA MET A 96 -2.28 2.46 -13.33
C MET A 96 -2.39 1.50 -12.15
N LEU A 97 -1.71 1.79 -11.03
CA LEU A 97 -1.84 1.02 -9.80
C LEU A 97 -3.29 1.04 -9.29
N THR A 98 -3.95 2.21 -9.30
CA THR A 98 -5.34 2.34 -8.87
C THR A 98 -6.29 1.54 -9.76
N VAL A 99 -6.14 1.59 -11.09
CA VAL A 99 -6.98 0.80 -12.02
C VAL A 99 -6.78 -0.69 -11.81
N VAL A 100 -5.53 -1.15 -11.63
CA VAL A 100 -5.24 -2.56 -11.39
C VAL A 100 -5.85 -3.03 -10.06
N VAL A 101 -5.73 -2.26 -8.99
CA VAL A 101 -6.34 -2.58 -7.69
C VAL A 101 -7.87 -2.63 -7.80
N CYS A 102 -8.49 -1.65 -8.47
CA CYS A 102 -9.93 -1.65 -8.68
C CYS A 102 -10.41 -2.86 -9.50
N ALA A 103 -9.66 -3.27 -10.53
CA ALA A 103 -9.98 -4.44 -11.35
C ALA A 103 -9.88 -5.75 -10.54
N LEU A 104 -8.85 -5.89 -9.70
CA LEU A 104 -8.70 -7.04 -8.81
C LEU A 104 -9.83 -7.11 -7.78
N LEU A 105 -10.17 -5.99 -7.15
CA LEU A 105 -11.27 -5.92 -6.18
C LEU A 105 -12.61 -6.27 -6.84
N ALA A 106 -12.91 -5.72 -8.02
CA ALA A 106 -14.12 -6.04 -8.75
C ALA A 106 -14.19 -7.52 -9.11
N GLY A 107 -13.08 -8.13 -9.56
CA GLY A 107 -13.02 -9.56 -9.88
C GLY A 107 -13.23 -10.46 -8.66
N VAL A 108 -12.66 -10.11 -7.50
CA VAL A 108 -12.92 -10.86 -6.26
C VAL A 108 -14.39 -10.75 -5.85
N LEU A 109 -14.98 -9.56 -6.00
CA LEU A 109 -16.35 -9.29 -5.61
C LEU A 109 -17.35 -10.03 -6.51
N THR A 110 -17.09 -10.12 -7.81
CA THR A 110 -17.93 -10.90 -8.72
C THR A 110 -17.88 -12.40 -8.41
N VAL A 111 -16.69 -12.95 -8.15
CA VAL A 111 -16.53 -14.36 -7.75
C VAL A 111 -17.22 -14.65 -6.42
N TRP A 112 -17.12 -13.74 -5.46
CA TRP A 112 -17.78 -13.88 -4.16
C TRP A 112 -19.31 -13.89 -4.29
N ILE A 113 -19.89 -12.93 -5.04
CA ILE A 113 -21.34 -12.86 -5.28
C ILE A 113 -21.84 -14.14 -5.97
N ILE A 114 -21.14 -14.59 -7.01
CA ILE A 114 -21.45 -15.84 -7.72
C ILE A 114 -21.43 -17.02 -6.74
N GLY A 115 -20.37 -17.17 -5.95
CA GLY A 115 -20.26 -18.25 -4.96
C GLY A 115 -21.41 -18.26 -3.95
N THR A 116 -21.85 -17.10 -3.49
CA THR A 116 -22.99 -17.01 -2.55
C THR A 116 -24.33 -17.37 -3.17
N HIS A 117 -24.51 -17.18 -4.47
CA HIS A 117 -25.78 -17.45 -5.16
C HIS A 117 -25.93 -18.93 -5.54
N TYR A 118 -24.84 -19.60 -5.89
CA TYR A 118 -24.88 -21.02 -6.30
C TYR A 118 -24.74 -22.00 -5.14
N ASN A 119 -24.18 -21.58 -4.00
CA ASN A 119 -23.98 -22.46 -2.84
C ASN A 119 -25.06 -22.27 -1.76
N THR A 120 -26.32 -22.30 -2.17
CA THR A 120 -27.42 -22.39 -1.18
C THR A 120 -27.46 -23.84 -0.68
N PRO A 121 -27.20 -24.11 0.61
CA PRO A 121 -27.36 -25.45 1.13
C PRO A 121 -28.83 -25.83 0.96
N LEU A 122 -29.07 -26.95 0.27
CA LEU A 122 -30.39 -27.54 0.12
C LEU A 122 -30.87 -27.96 1.52
N THR A 123 -31.53 -27.04 2.22
CA THR A 123 -32.11 -27.27 3.54
C THR A 123 -33.48 -27.92 3.36
N GLY A 124 -33.47 -29.19 2.97
CA GLY A 124 -34.65 -30.02 2.87
C GLY A 124 -34.50 -31.26 3.74
N ILE A 125 -35.48 -31.54 4.59
CA ILE A 125 -35.59 -32.85 5.22
C ILE A 125 -36.09 -33.82 4.15
N LEU A 126 -35.20 -34.67 3.64
CA LEU A 126 -35.55 -35.77 2.73
C LEU A 126 -36.33 -36.83 3.52
N THR A 127 -37.66 -36.69 3.58
CA THR A 127 -38.54 -37.75 4.05
C THR A 127 -38.98 -38.55 2.84
N ALA A 128 -38.14 -39.47 2.37
CA ALA A 128 -38.55 -40.44 1.37
C ALA A 128 -39.15 -41.66 2.10
N ASP A 129 -40.44 -41.89 1.83
CA ASP A 129 -41.11 -43.16 2.05
C ASP A 129 -40.35 -44.25 1.26
N ILE A 130 -40.24 -45.46 1.82
CA ILE A 130 -39.32 -46.53 1.38
C ILE A 130 -39.34 -46.72 -0.15
N THR A 131 -38.26 -46.36 -0.84
CA THR A 131 -38.09 -46.62 -2.27
C THR A 131 -37.44 -48.00 -2.45
N THR A 132 -38.17 -48.98 -2.99
CA THR A 132 -37.61 -50.28 -3.37
C THR A 132 -36.91 -50.17 -4.73
N VAL A 133 -35.59 -50.36 -4.75
CA VAL A 133 -34.81 -50.42 -6.01
C VAL A 133 -34.63 -51.89 -6.39
N GLN A 134 -35.08 -52.26 -7.58
CA GLN A 134 -34.94 -53.63 -8.08
C GLN A 134 -33.49 -53.86 -8.53
N ALA A 135 -32.82 -54.86 -7.95
CA ALA A 135 -31.47 -55.23 -8.35
C ALA A 135 -31.52 -55.92 -9.74
N PRO A 136 -30.58 -55.59 -10.65
CA PRO A 136 -30.57 -56.15 -12.01
C PRO A 136 -30.14 -57.63 -12.10
N ALA A 137 -29.62 -58.21 -11.01
CA ALA A 137 -29.24 -59.62 -10.89
C ALA A 137 -29.42 -60.11 -9.44
N ASP A 138 -29.34 -61.42 -9.21
CA ASP A 138 -29.32 -62.04 -7.87
C ASP A 138 -28.03 -61.65 -7.13
N ALA A 139 -28.02 -60.42 -6.62
CA ALA A 139 -26.90 -59.83 -5.92
C ALA A 139 -27.26 -59.66 -4.44
N ARG A 140 -26.31 -60.00 -3.56
CA ARG A 140 -26.47 -59.82 -2.12
C ARG A 140 -25.85 -58.48 -1.71
N LEU A 141 -26.45 -57.85 -0.72
CA LEU A 141 -25.93 -56.59 -0.19
C LEU A 141 -24.68 -56.89 0.64
N ASP A 142 -23.56 -56.28 0.25
CA ASP A 142 -22.26 -56.47 0.90
C ASP A 142 -22.05 -55.40 1.98
N GLU A 143 -22.09 -54.12 1.59
CA GLU A 143 -21.87 -53.01 2.51
C GLU A 143 -22.73 -51.78 2.20
N VAL A 144 -23.35 -51.22 3.25
CA VAL A 144 -24.05 -49.93 3.20
C VAL A 144 -23.12 -48.85 3.76
N HIS A 145 -22.78 -47.87 2.93
CA HIS A 145 -21.76 -46.86 3.25
C HIS A 145 -22.34 -45.60 3.91
N VAL A 146 -23.64 -45.57 4.17
CA VAL A 146 -24.37 -44.41 4.70
C VAL A 146 -25.33 -44.79 5.81
N ARG A 147 -25.35 -43.98 6.87
CA ARG A 147 -26.24 -44.14 8.01
C ARG A 147 -27.39 -43.13 7.95
N PRO A 148 -28.53 -43.43 8.59
CA PRO A 148 -29.60 -42.45 8.72
C PRO A 148 -29.09 -41.17 9.38
N GLY A 149 -29.18 -40.04 8.67
CA GLY A 149 -28.72 -38.72 9.14
C GLY A 149 -27.38 -38.24 8.57
N ASP A 150 -26.68 -39.07 7.78
CA ASP A 150 -25.44 -38.63 7.11
C ASP A 150 -25.73 -37.70 5.93
N GLU A 151 -24.92 -36.65 5.76
CA GLU A 151 -24.94 -35.80 4.57
C GLU A 151 -24.23 -36.53 3.41
N VAL A 152 -24.91 -36.65 2.26
CA VAL A 152 -24.41 -37.35 1.07
C VAL A 152 -24.12 -36.38 -0.07
N PHE A 153 -22.97 -36.55 -0.72
CA PHE A 153 -22.53 -35.70 -1.83
C PHE A 153 -22.71 -36.40 -3.19
N THR A 154 -22.80 -35.63 -4.27
CA THR A 154 -22.95 -36.16 -5.62
C THR A 154 -21.74 -37.02 -6.03
N GLY A 155 -22.00 -38.24 -6.52
CA GLY A 155 -20.96 -39.19 -6.93
C GLY A 155 -20.40 -40.09 -5.80
N GLN A 156 -20.86 -39.90 -4.56
CA GLN A 156 -20.49 -40.77 -3.44
C GLN A 156 -21.18 -42.14 -3.57
N PRO A 157 -20.44 -43.27 -3.44
CA PRO A 157 -21.05 -44.60 -3.42
C PRO A 157 -21.87 -44.78 -2.14
N LEU A 158 -23.14 -45.19 -2.29
CA LEU A 158 -24.06 -45.35 -1.15
C LEU A 158 -24.13 -46.81 -0.65
N LEU A 159 -24.01 -47.78 -1.56
CA LEU A 159 -24.05 -49.20 -1.25
C LEU A 159 -23.22 -49.99 -2.26
N GLN A 160 -22.73 -51.15 -1.84
CA GLN A 160 -21.98 -52.09 -2.66
C GLN A 160 -22.70 -53.44 -2.66
N LEU A 161 -22.82 -54.04 -3.85
CA LEU A 161 -23.49 -55.33 -4.06
C LEU A 161 -22.46 -56.37 -4.47
N GLU A 162 -22.52 -57.56 -3.86
CA GLU A 162 -21.74 -58.72 -4.30
C GLU A 162 -22.52 -59.50 -5.38
N ASN A 163 -21.86 -59.81 -6.50
CA ASN A 163 -22.48 -60.62 -7.56
C ASN A 163 -22.35 -62.12 -7.22
N THR A 164 -23.46 -62.81 -7.01
CA THR A 164 -23.47 -64.21 -6.55
C THR A 164 -23.35 -65.23 -7.71
N GLU A 165 -23.25 -64.80 -8.97
CA GLU A 165 -23.17 -65.71 -10.13
C GLU A 165 -21.85 -66.52 -10.26
N ILE A 166 -20.95 -66.49 -9.28
CA ILE A 166 -19.70 -67.28 -9.32
C ILE A 166 -19.55 -68.10 -8.04
N THR A 167 -20.50 -68.98 -7.72
CA THR A 167 -20.25 -70.21 -6.95
C THR A 167 -21.36 -71.24 -7.22
N SER A 168 -21.33 -71.90 -8.38
CA SER A 168 -21.75 -73.30 -8.46
C SER A 168 -20.71 -74.06 -9.27
N ARG A 169 -19.90 -74.83 -8.54
CA ARG A 169 -18.93 -75.79 -9.10
C ARG A 169 -19.66 -77.04 -9.58
#